data_AF-A0A4Q5MVQ1-F1
#
_entry.id   AF-A0A4Q5MVQ1-F1
#
_cell.length_a   1.000
_cell.length_b   1.000
_cell.length_c   1.000
_cell.angle_alpha   90.00
_cell.angle_beta   90.00
_cell.angle_gamma   90.00
#
_symmetry.space_group_name_H-M   'P 1'
#
loop_
_entity.id
_entity.type
_entity.pdbx_description
1 polymer ?
#
loop_
_entity_poly.entity_id
_entity_poly.type
_entity_poly.pdbx_seq_one_letter_code
_entity_poly.pdbx_strand_id
1 'polypeptide(L)'
;TEHLPNEQASTTIGFFHRARAFFAAHGINRFVRVITDNGPNYTARAFHRTVTAVARHQRIRAFTPRHNGKVERYNRTLAEELLYARVWTSETDRADAITVWNIHYNYHRAHTAIGNQPPASRLHAGVTNVMSQNT
;
A
#
# COMPACT_ATOMS: atom_id res chain seq x y z
N THR A 1 1.14 3.12 -0.89
CA THR A 1 0.44 3.83 0.19
C THR A 1 0.03 5.20 -0.27
N GLU A 2 -0.98 5.79 0.33
CA GLU A 2 -1.42 7.16 0.03
C GLU A 2 -1.66 7.88 1.35
N HIS A 3 -1.25 9.14 1.47
CA HIS A 3 -1.64 9.97 2.60
C HIS A 3 -3.08 10.44 2.39
N LEU A 4 -3.95 10.20 3.37
CA LEU A 4 -5.39 10.48 3.27
C LEU A 4 -5.84 11.32 4.47
N PRO A 5 -6.83 12.22 4.28
CA PRO A 5 -7.21 13.20 5.29
C PRO A 5 -7.94 12.60 6.50
N ASN A 6 -8.48 11.38 6.38
CA ASN A 6 -9.18 10.69 7.46
C ASN A 6 -9.36 9.19 7.17
N GLU A 7 -9.75 8.47 8.22
CA GLU A 7 -10.05 7.03 8.19
C GLU A 7 -11.56 6.77 8.03
N GLN A 8 -12.26 7.55 7.20
CA GLN A 8 -13.66 7.26 6.89
C GLN A 8 -13.78 6.17 5.83
N ALA A 9 -14.91 5.47 5.83
CA ALA A 9 -15.19 4.43 4.84
C ALA A 9 -15.19 4.96 3.40
N SER A 10 -15.74 6.15 3.16
CA SER A 10 -15.74 6.82 1.85
C SER A 10 -14.32 7.06 1.33
N THR A 11 -13.44 7.60 2.17
CA THR A 11 -12.03 7.84 1.86
C THR A 11 -11.29 6.54 1.54
N THR A 12 -11.55 5.50 2.33
CA THR A 12 -10.95 4.16 2.15
C THR A 12 -11.45 3.48 0.87
N ILE A 13 -12.73 3.65 0.51
CA ILE A 13 -13.30 3.18 -0.76
C ILE A 13 -12.61 3.88 -1.94
N GLY A 14 -12.42 5.20 -1.87
CA GLY A 14 -11.70 5.95 -2.89
C GLY A 14 -10.28 5.42 -3.10
N PHE A 15 -9.55 5.17 -2.00
CA PHE A 15 -8.24 4.53 -2.04
C PHE A 15 -8.29 3.13 -2.67
N PHE A 16 -9.27 2.30 -2.31
CA PHE A 16 -9.42 0.96 -2.88
C PHE A 16 -9.61 0.98 -4.41
N HIS A 17 -10.40 1.93 -4.93
CA HIS A 17 -10.55 2.11 -6.37
C HIS A 17 -9.24 2.51 -7.06
N ARG A 18 -8.50 3.47 -6.49
CA ARG A 18 -7.18 3.87 -7.03
C ARG A 18 -6.18 2.73 -6.96
N ALA A 19 -6.15 1.97 -5.87
CA ALA A 19 -5.32 0.79 -5.74
C ALA A 19 -5.63 -0.24 -6.83
N ARG A 20 -6.91 -0.53 -7.10
CA ARG A 20 -7.31 -1.43 -8.19
C ARG A 20 -6.83 -0.93 -9.55
N ALA A 21 -6.99 0.36 -9.84
CA ALA A 21 -6.50 0.94 -11.09
C ALA A 21 -4.98 0.83 -11.22
N PHE A 22 -4.25 1.12 -10.14
CA PHE A 22 -2.80 0.92 -10.07
C PHE A 22 -2.44 -0.53 -10.37
N PHE A 23 -3.00 -1.51 -9.65
CA PHE A 23 -2.68 -2.92 -9.85
C PHE A 23 -3.07 -3.42 -11.26
N ALA A 24 -4.19 -2.99 -11.81
CA ALA A 24 -4.61 -3.33 -13.17
C ALA A 24 -3.60 -2.84 -14.22
N ALA A 25 -3.06 -1.63 -14.04
CA ALA A 25 -2.00 -1.12 -14.92
C ALA A 25 -0.76 -2.02 -14.89
N HIS A 26 -0.50 -2.71 -13.77
CA HIS A 26 0.61 -3.67 -13.60
C HIS A 26 0.23 -5.11 -14.03
N GLY A 27 -0.87 -5.28 -14.76
CA GLY A 27 -1.38 -6.57 -15.21
C GLY A 27 -2.09 -7.40 -14.14
N ILE A 28 -2.28 -6.87 -12.93
CA ILE A 28 -3.00 -7.54 -11.84
C ILE A 28 -4.48 -7.16 -11.91
N ASN A 29 -5.20 -7.84 -12.79
CA ASN A 29 -6.61 -7.52 -13.10
C ASN A 29 -7.61 -8.23 -12.19
N ARG A 30 -7.18 -9.25 -11.42
CA ARG A 30 -8.06 -10.06 -10.58
C ARG A 30 -7.61 -10.08 -9.14
N PHE A 31 -8.48 -9.65 -8.24
CA PHE A 31 -8.25 -9.74 -6.79
C PHE A 31 -9.04 -10.93 -6.26
N VAL A 32 -8.34 -11.91 -5.69
CA VAL A 32 -9.03 -13.07 -5.07
C VAL A 32 -9.55 -12.71 -3.68
N ARG A 33 -8.78 -11.92 -2.93
CA ARG A 33 -9.07 -11.59 -1.54
C ARG A 33 -8.45 -10.25 -1.15
N VAL A 34 -9.19 -9.50 -0.35
CA VAL A 34 -8.70 -8.30 0.36
C VAL A 34 -8.74 -8.61 1.84
N ILE A 35 -7.59 -8.49 2.50
CA ILE A 35 -7.43 -8.74 3.93
C ILE A 35 -7.24 -7.41 4.65
N THR A 36 -8.04 -7.16 5.68
CA THR A 36 -8.05 -5.91 6.45
C THR A 36 -8.06 -6.19 7.94
N ASP A 37 -7.70 -5.19 8.75
CA ASP A 37 -7.93 -5.26 10.19
C ASP A 37 -9.41 -5.02 10.55
N ASN A 38 -9.69 -4.75 11.83
CA ASN A 38 -11.05 -4.49 12.31
C ASN A 38 -11.34 -3.00 12.48
N GLY A 39 -10.61 -2.12 11.79
CA GLY A 39 -10.84 -0.68 11.79
C GLY A 39 -12.28 -0.30 11.38
N PRO A 40 -12.86 0.79 11.92
CA PRO A 40 -14.23 1.20 11.62
C PRO A 40 -14.53 1.41 10.13
N ASN A 41 -13.58 1.98 9.38
CA ASN A 41 -13.67 2.10 7.92
C ASN A 41 -13.81 0.76 7.21
N TYR A 42 -13.02 -0.24 7.60
CA TYR A 42 -13.06 -1.56 6.98
C TYR A 42 -14.28 -2.36 7.40
N THR A 43 -14.80 -2.15 8.62
CA THR A 43 -16.02 -2.84 9.09
C THR A 43 -17.32 -2.21 8.56
N ALA A 44 -17.25 -1.00 8.01
CA ALA A 44 -18.41 -0.32 7.43
C ALA A 44 -19.07 -1.14 6.29
N ARG A 45 -20.40 -1.18 6.29
CA ARG A 45 -21.19 -1.90 5.27
C ARG A 45 -20.86 -1.46 3.84
N ALA A 46 -20.64 -0.16 3.63
CA ALA A 46 -20.30 0.40 2.33
C ALA A 46 -18.97 -0.15 1.80
N PHE A 47 -17.94 -0.19 2.66
CA PHE A 47 -16.63 -0.74 2.27
C PHE A 47 -16.74 -2.25 2.01
N HIS A 48 -17.44 -2.99 2.89
CA HIS A 48 -17.65 -4.43 2.69
C HIS A 48 -18.32 -4.72 1.34
N ARG A 49 -19.41 -4.03 0.99
CA ARG A 49 -20.10 -4.17 -0.31
C ARG A 49 -19.18 -3.84 -1.49
N THR A 50 -18.39 -2.79 -1.37
CA THR A 50 -17.46 -2.37 -2.43
C THR A 50 -16.42 -3.44 -2.73
N VAL A 51 -15.85 -4.05 -1.69
CA VAL A 51 -14.86 -5.12 -1.84
C VAL A 51 -15.51 -6.39 -2.37
N THR A 52 -16.65 -6.82 -1.80
CA THR A 52 -17.31 -8.07 -2.20
C THR A 52 -17.85 -8.09 -3.61
N ALA A 53 -18.04 -6.92 -4.23
CA ALA A 53 -18.35 -6.83 -5.66
C ALA A 53 -17.24 -7.37 -6.57
N VAL A 54 -15.98 -7.43 -6.09
CA VAL A 54 -14.82 -7.78 -6.94
C VAL A 54 -13.83 -8.76 -6.31
N ALA A 55 -13.90 -9.00 -4.99
CA ALA A 55 -12.99 -9.89 -4.27
C ALA A 55 -13.62 -10.37 -2.95
N ARG A 56 -13.11 -11.47 -2.36
CA ARG A 56 -13.52 -11.84 -1.00
C ARG A 56 -12.96 -10.84 0.02
N HIS A 57 -13.82 -10.23 0.84
CA HIS A 57 -13.37 -9.45 1.99
C HIS A 57 -13.14 -10.37 3.19
N GLN A 58 -11.91 -10.37 3.74
CA GLN A 58 -11.55 -11.12 4.95
C GLN A 58 -10.97 -10.16 5.99
N ARG A 59 -11.57 -10.13 7.17
CA ARG A 59 -10.97 -9.42 8.31
C ARG A 59 -10.05 -10.34 9.08
N ILE A 60 -8.94 -9.81 9.59
CA ILE A 60 -8.07 -10.56 10.50
C ILE A 60 -8.84 -10.89 11.78
N ARG A 61 -8.61 -12.10 12.31
CA ARG A 61 -9.11 -12.46 13.64
C ARG A 61 -8.39 -11.61 14.68
N ALA A 62 -9.13 -11.14 15.68
CA ALA A 62 -8.56 -10.45 16.83
C ALA A 62 -7.40 -11.27 17.43
N PHE A 63 -6.35 -10.59 17.87
CA PHE A 63 -5.16 -11.19 18.48
C PHE A 63 -4.45 -12.24 17.60
N THR A 64 -4.54 -12.13 16.28
CA THR A 64 -3.87 -13.04 15.34
C THR A 64 -2.82 -12.29 14.50
N PRO A 65 -1.64 -11.99 15.07
CA PRO A 65 -0.60 -11.15 14.44
C PRO A 65 -0.07 -11.73 13.12
N ARG A 66 -0.22 -13.05 12.90
CA ARG A 66 0.27 -13.74 11.69
C ARG A 66 -0.28 -13.19 10.38
N HIS A 67 -1.50 -12.63 10.36
CA HIS A 67 -2.11 -12.13 9.13
C HIS A 67 -1.67 -10.72 8.74
N ASN A 68 -1.09 -9.95 9.69
CA ASN A 68 -0.77 -8.54 9.48
C ASN A 68 0.73 -8.29 9.27
N GLY A 69 1.58 -9.28 9.54
CA GLY A 69 3.04 -9.11 9.53
C GLY A 69 3.63 -8.52 8.25
N LYS A 70 3.01 -8.73 7.08
CA LYS A 70 3.47 -8.09 5.82
C LYS A 70 3.23 -6.58 5.83
N VAL A 71 2.06 -6.13 6.26
CA VAL A 71 1.70 -4.71 6.34
C VAL A 71 2.46 -4.05 7.49
N GLU A 72 2.59 -4.71 8.64
CA GLU A 72 3.39 -4.23 9.77
C GLU A 72 4.85 -4.04 9.40
N ARG A 73 5.45 -5.01 8.69
CA ARG A 73 6.83 -4.88 8.20
C ARG A 73 6.96 -3.71 7.22
N TYR A 74 6.03 -3.57 6.28
CA TYR A 74 6.03 -2.43 5.35
C TYR A 74 5.93 -1.09 6.10
N ASN A 75 4.99 -0.95 7.03
CA ASN A 75 4.79 0.29 7.80
C ASN A 75 6.01 0.64 8.64
N ARG A 76 6.65 -0.36 9.26
CA ARG A 76 7.89 -0.16 10.00
C ARG A 76 9.03 0.30 9.09
N THR A 77 9.21 -0.33 7.94
CA THR A 77 10.22 0.09 6.96
C THR A 77 9.97 1.52 6.46
N LEU A 78 8.73 1.88 6.14
CA LEU A 78 8.35 3.26 5.79
C LEU A 78 8.67 4.24 6.92
N ALA A 79 8.37 3.87 8.17
CA ALA A 79 8.64 4.72 9.32
C ALA A 79 10.14 4.94 9.53
N GLU A 80 10.92 3.86 9.58
CA GLU A 80 12.35 3.87 9.83
C GLU A 80 13.14 4.56 8.70
N GLU A 81 12.84 4.23 7.43
CA GLU A 81 13.65 4.66 6.28
C GLU A 81 13.21 6.00 5.69
N LEU A 82 12.00 6.48 5.99
CA LEU A 82 11.49 7.77 5.49
C LEU A 82 11.01 8.70 6.59
N LEU A 83 10.03 8.28 7.38
CA LEU A 83 9.30 9.22 8.26
C LEU A 83 10.18 9.72 9.41
N TYR A 84 11.04 8.87 9.96
CA TYR A 84 11.95 9.18 11.06
C TYR A 84 13.38 9.47 10.61
N ALA A 85 13.70 9.24 9.33
CA ALA A 85 15.02 9.54 8.77
C ALA A 85 15.30 11.04 8.66
N ARG A 86 14.27 11.90 8.70
CA ARG A 86 14.41 13.37 8.64
C ARG A 86 13.28 14.07 9.37
N VAL A 87 13.52 15.33 9.74
CA VAL A 87 12.51 16.24 10.28
C VAL A 87 11.66 16.81 9.14
N TRP A 88 10.36 16.93 9.37
CA TRP A 88 9.41 17.51 8.41
C TRP A 88 8.93 18.87 8.90
N THR A 89 8.92 19.84 7.99
CA THR A 89 8.47 21.22 8.26
C THR A 89 7.01 21.45 7.87
N SER A 90 6.44 20.56 7.06
CA SER A 90 5.04 20.60 6.61
C SER A 90 4.50 19.19 6.40
N GLU A 91 3.20 19.03 6.62
CA GLU A 91 2.48 17.80 6.31
C GLU A 91 2.43 17.54 4.79
N THR A 92 2.36 18.61 3.98
CA THR A 92 2.41 18.51 2.51
C THR A 92 3.72 17.89 2.05
N ASP A 93 4.86 18.39 2.55
CA ASP A 93 6.19 17.87 2.18
C ASP A 93 6.33 16.39 2.56
N ARG A 94 5.76 16.02 3.73
CA ARG A 94 5.74 14.64 4.19
C ARG A 94 4.88 13.74 3.29
N ALA A 95 3.71 14.22 2.86
CA ALA A 95 2.83 13.51 1.95
C ALA A 95 3.45 13.31 0.56
N ASP A 96 4.09 14.34 0.01
CA ASP A 96 4.78 14.27 -1.29
C ASP A 96 5.93 13.27 -1.25
N ALA A 97 6.69 13.26 -0.15
CA ALA A 97 7.75 12.29 0.03
C ALA A 97 7.25 10.85 0.16
N ILE A 98 6.05 10.60 0.72
CA ILE A 98 5.44 9.26 0.70
C ILE A 98 5.18 8.81 -0.73
N THR A 99 4.78 9.73 -1.63
CA THR A 99 4.58 9.42 -3.04
C THR A 99 5.88 8.98 -3.71
N VAL A 100 6.96 9.72 -3.51
CA VAL A 100 8.31 9.35 -4.00
C VAL A 100 8.78 8.03 -3.39
N TRP A 101 8.54 7.83 -2.10
CA TRP A 101 8.89 6.60 -1.39
C TRP A 101 8.20 5.37 -1.98
N ASN A 102 6.92 5.47 -2.36
CA ASN A 102 6.23 4.34 -2.99
C ASN A 102 6.92 3.90 -4.28
N ILE A 103 7.44 4.84 -5.08
CA ILE A 103 8.19 4.52 -6.30
C ILE A 103 9.49 3.83 -5.89
N HIS A 104 10.27 4.42 -4.99
CA HIS A 104 11.50 3.82 -4.49
C HIS A 104 11.29 2.40 -3.97
N TYR A 105 10.33 2.21 -3.05
CA TYR A 105 10.02 0.91 -2.45
C TYR A 105 9.65 -0.14 -3.49
N ASN A 106 8.79 0.20 -4.46
CA ASN A 106 8.30 -0.78 -5.43
C ASN A 106 9.28 -1.06 -6.57
N TYR A 107 10.12 -0.08 -6.96
CA TYR A 107 10.88 -0.14 -8.20
C TYR A 107 12.41 -0.13 -8.04
N HIS A 108 12.93 0.27 -6.87
CA HIS A 108 14.37 0.44 -6.68
C HIS A 108 14.91 -0.23 -5.41
N ARG A 109 14.11 -0.28 -4.35
CA ARG A 109 14.54 -0.82 -3.06
C ARG A 109 14.80 -2.32 -3.16
N ALA A 110 16.01 -2.76 -2.81
CA ALA A 110 16.35 -4.18 -2.82
C ALA A 110 15.67 -4.93 -1.66
N HIS A 111 15.04 -6.07 -1.95
CA HIS A 111 14.44 -6.94 -0.93
C HIS A 111 15.14 -8.29 -0.88
N THR A 112 15.77 -8.59 0.25
CA THR A 112 16.48 -9.87 0.49
C THR A 112 15.59 -11.09 0.29
N ALA A 113 14.30 -10.98 0.65
CA ALA A 113 13.31 -12.05 0.48
C ALA A 113 13.01 -12.41 -0.98
N ILE A 114 13.41 -11.58 -1.95
CA ILE A 114 13.22 -11.80 -3.39
C ILE A 114 14.54 -11.61 -4.16
N GLY A 115 15.65 -12.08 -3.59
CA GLY A 115 16.94 -12.11 -4.28
C GLY A 115 17.54 -10.73 -4.54
N ASN A 116 17.34 -9.78 -3.61
CA ASN A 116 17.79 -8.38 -3.71
C ASN A 116 17.18 -7.60 -4.88
N GLN A 117 16.07 -8.07 -5.43
CA GLN A 117 15.31 -7.35 -6.44
C GLN A 117 14.19 -6.51 -5.81
N PRO A 118 13.70 -5.46 -6.48
CA PRO A 118 12.55 -4.69 -6.02
C PRO A 118 11.24 -5.44 -6.27
N PRO A 119 10.14 -5.14 -5.56
CA PRO A 119 8.86 -5.83 -5.71
C PRO A 119 8.32 -5.86 -7.15
N ALA A 120 8.51 -4.77 -7.91
CA ALA A 120 8.06 -4.68 -9.29
C ALA A 120 8.75 -5.69 -10.23
N SER A 121 9.93 -6.22 -9.87
CA SER A 121 10.59 -7.28 -10.64
C SER A 121 9.78 -8.58 -10.74
N ARG A 122 8.78 -8.75 -9.88
CA ARG A 122 7.89 -9.92 -9.85
C ARG A 122 6.65 -9.73 -10.74
N LEU A 123 6.47 -8.56 -11.34
CA LEU A 123 5.33 -8.23 -12.18
C LEU A 123 5.68 -8.50 -13.65
N HIS A 124 4.72 -9.02 -14.40
CA HIS A 124 4.90 -9.31 -15.83
C HIS A 124 4.81 -8.06 -16.72
N ALA A 125 4.16 -7.00 -16.23
CA ALA A 125 4.05 -5.70 -16.89
C ALA A 125 4.59 -4.61 -15.96
N GLY A 126 5.63 -3.89 -16.40
CA GLY A 126 6.17 -2.73 -15.70
C GLY A 126 5.40 -1.46 -16.09
N VAL A 127 5.06 -0.62 -15.11
CA VAL A 127 4.20 0.57 -15.32
C VAL A 127 4.91 1.86 -14.93
N THR A 128 6.12 1.77 -14.40
CA THR A 128 6.93 2.92 -14.05
C THR A 128 8.29 2.78 -14.72
N ASN A 129 8.63 3.79 -15.52
CA ASN A 129 9.93 3.99 -16.17
C ASN A 129 10.75 5.10 -15.49
N VAL A 130 10.29 5.61 -14.34
CA VAL A 130 10.99 6.64 -13.57
C VAL A 130 12.28 6.02 -13.02
N MET A 131 13.42 6.56 -13.45
CA MET A 131 14.72 6.21 -12.89
C MET A 131 14.95 7.00 -11.60
N SER A 132 15.52 6.33 -10.59
CA SER A 132 16.10 7.00 -9.42
C SER A 132 17.11 8.04 -9.89
N GLN A 133 16.81 9.34 -9.76
CA GLN A 133 17.85 10.36 -9.84
C GLN A 133 18.67 10.25 -8.56
N ASN A 134 19.81 9.56 -8.66
CA ASN A 134 20.86 9.68 -7.64
C ASN A 134 21.34 11.13 -7.69
N THR A 135 21.01 11.90 -6.64
CA THR A 135 21.66 13.19 -6.35
C THR A 135 22.38 13.05 -5.04
#